data_AF-A0A938RKD9-F1
#
_entry.id   AF-A0A938RKD9-F1
#
_cell.length_a   1.000
_cell.length_b   1.000
_cell.length_c   1.000
_cell.angle_alpha   90.00
_cell.angle_beta   90.00
_cell.angle_gamma   90.00
#
_symmetry.space_group_name_H-M   'P 1'
#
loop_
_entity.id
_entity.type
_entity.pdbx_description
1 polymer ?
#
loop_
_entity_poly.entity_id
_entity_poly.type
_entity_poly.pdbx_seq_one_letter_code
_entity_poly.pdbx_strand_id
1 'polypeptide(L)'
;MLRDLDEKMVFIGGARQVGKTSMAKYIAEHHYKRSDYLNWDVREDRRHILQSSFKGDAQLILFDEIHKYEAVAALMKFGGFPEPFFYSRRNGT
;
A
#
# COMPACT_ATOMS: atom_id res chain seq x y z
N MET A 1 -12.35 5.14 9.60
CA MET A 1 -11.73 4.12 8.72
C MET A 1 -12.56 3.84 7.48
N LEU A 2 -13.74 3.19 7.56
CA LEU A 2 -14.53 2.87 6.36
C LEU A 2 -14.88 4.10 5.52
N ARG A 3 -15.35 5.18 6.17
CA ARG A 3 -15.59 6.47 5.50
C ARG A 3 -14.32 7.11 4.93
N ASP A 4 -13.17 6.85 5.53
CA ASP A 4 -11.91 7.41 5.03
C ASP A 4 -11.47 6.70 3.74
N LEU A 5 -11.79 5.41 3.60
CA LEU A 5 -11.48 4.63 2.39
C LEU A 5 -12.24 5.12 1.15
N ASP A 6 -13.32 5.87 1.31
CA ASP A 6 -14.08 6.44 0.19
C ASP A 6 -13.33 7.60 -0.50
N GLU A 7 -12.42 8.27 0.22
CA GLU A 7 -11.74 9.48 -0.28
C GLU A 7 -10.21 9.41 -0.17
N LYS A 8 -9.66 8.52 0.67
CA LYS A 8 -8.26 8.56 1.09
C LYS A 8 -7.64 7.17 1.16
N MET A 9 -6.33 7.13 0.92
CA MET A 9 -5.52 5.96 1.26
C MET A 9 -5.37 5.86 2.79
N VAL A 10 -5.61 4.67 3.34
CA VAL A 10 -5.48 4.41 4.78
C VAL A 10 -4.29 3.48 5.03
N PHE A 11 -3.35 3.94 5.85
CA PHE A 11 -2.23 3.11 6.32
C PHE A 11 -2.56 2.47 7.68
N ILE A 12 -2.37 1.16 7.78
CA ILE A 12 -2.57 0.41 9.02
C ILE A 12 -1.20 0.05 9.60
N GLY A 13 -0.79 0.74 10.67
CA GLY A 13 0.44 0.47 11.40
C GLY A 13 0.22 -0.40 12.64
N GLY A 14 1.29 -0.97 13.19
CA GLY A 14 1.26 -1.72 14.47
C GLY A 14 2.26 -2.87 14.52
N ALA A 15 2.49 -3.41 15.72
CA ALA A 15 3.45 -4.49 15.97
C ALA A 15 3.20 -5.74 15.10
N ARG A 16 4.22 -6.60 14.96
CA ARG A 16 4.07 -7.86 14.21
C ARG A 16 2.96 -8.71 14.85
N GLN A 17 2.18 -9.41 14.02
CA GLN A 17 1.17 -10.37 14.45
C GLN A 17 -0.03 -9.83 15.26
N VAL A 18 -0.29 -8.51 15.26
CA VAL A 18 -1.49 -7.93 15.91
C VAL A 18 -2.77 -7.99 15.04
N GLY A 19 -2.77 -8.73 13.92
CA GLY A 19 -3.95 -8.92 13.08
C GLY A 19 -4.23 -7.85 12.01
N LYS A 20 -3.25 -7.01 11.66
CA LYS A 20 -3.42 -5.94 10.63
C LYS A 20 -3.94 -6.47 9.30
N THR A 21 -3.28 -7.49 8.73
CA THR A 21 -3.68 -8.12 7.47
C THR A 21 -5.06 -8.76 7.59
N SER A 22 -5.35 -9.41 8.72
CA SER A 22 -6.64 -10.04 8.97
C SER A 22 -7.77 -9.02 8.98
N MET A 23 -7.58 -7.89 9.66
CA MET A 23 -8.57 -6.80 9.71
C MET A 23 -8.78 -6.17 8.33
N ALA A 24 -7.71 -5.94 7.56
CA ALA A 24 -7.81 -5.38 6.21
C ALA A 24 -8.59 -6.32 5.27
N LYS A 25 -8.28 -7.62 5.29
CA LYS A 25 -9.00 -8.63 4.51
C LYS A 25 -10.46 -8.74 4.91
N TYR A 26 -10.73 -8.74 6.22
CA TYR A 26 -12.11 -8.76 6.75
C TYR A 26 -12.92 -7.57 6.21
N ILE A 27 -12.36 -6.36 6.24
CA ILE A 27 -13.02 -5.16 5.68
C ILE A 27 -13.30 -5.34 4.18
N ALA A 28 -12.31 -5.81 3.42
CA ALA A 28 -12.44 -6.04 1.99
C ALA A 28 -13.57 -7.02 1.66
N GLU A 29 -13.61 -8.16 2.34
CA GLU A 29 -14.58 -9.23 2.13
C GLU A 29 -16.02 -8.84 2.53
N HIS A 30 -16.18 -7.99 3.55
CA HIS A 30 -17.50 -7.69 4.12
C HIS A 30 -18.08 -6.34 3.67
N HIS A 31 -17.25 -5.41 3.19
CA HIS A 31 -17.71 -4.07 2.78
C HIS A 31 -17.58 -3.79 1.27
N TYR A 32 -16.82 -4.61 0.53
CA TYR A 32 -16.59 -4.39 -0.90
C TYR A 32 -16.93 -5.67 -1.67
N LYS A 33 -17.61 -5.52 -2.82
CA LYS A 33 -17.99 -6.67 -3.66
C LYS A 33 -16.77 -7.26 -4.38
N ARG A 34 -15.79 -6.40 -4.67
CA ARG A 34 -14.59 -6.73 -5.44
C ARG A 34 -13.41 -5.99 -4.85
N SER A 35 -12.36 -6.74 -4.55
CA SER A 35 -11.09 -6.20 -4.07
C SER A 35 -9.91 -6.88 -4.73
N ASP A 36 -8.78 -6.18 -4.76
CA ASP A 36 -7.49 -6.74 -5.15
C ASP A 36 -6.54 -6.76 -3.96
N TYR A 37 -5.80 -7.85 -3.80
CA TYR A 37 -4.85 -8.01 -2.70
C TYR A 37 -3.48 -8.32 -3.29
N LEU A 38 -2.51 -7.48 -2.96
CA LEU A 38 -1.15 -7.57 -3.47
C LEU A 38 -0.18 -7.50 -2.31
N ASN A 39 0.67 -8.51 -2.19
CA ASN A 39 1.68 -8.57 -1.13
C ASN A 39 3.07 -8.27 -1.69
N TRP A 40 3.76 -7.28 -1.14
CA TRP A 40 5.09 -6.89 -1.63
C TRP A 40 6.12 -8.02 -1.57
N ASP A 41 6.00 -8.98 -0.65
CA ASP A 41 6.89 -10.13 -0.55
C ASP A 41 6.70 -11.13 -1.70
N VAL A 42 5.55 -11.11 -2.38
CA VAL A 42 5.29 -11.93 -3.56
C VAL A 42 5.86 -11.22 -4.79
N ARG A 43 6.77 -11.89 -5.50
CA ARG A 43 7.50 -11.31 -6.65
C ARG A 43 6.57 -10.83 -7.76
N GLU A 44 5.52 -11.60 -8.04
CA GLU A 44 4.54 -11.26 -9.07
C GLU A 44 3.71 -10.04 -8.69
N ASP A 45 3.17 -10.02 -7.47
CA ASP A 45 2.43 -8.89 -6.94
C ASP A 45 3.29 -7.63 -6.92
N ARG A 46 4.57 -7.73 -6.54
CA ARG A 46 5.51 -6.61 -6.61
C ARG A 46 5.61 -6.04 -8.02
N ARG A 47 5.65 -6.89 -9.05
CA ARG A 47 5.63 -6.46 -10.45
C ARG A 47 4.31 -5.74 -10.77
N HIS A 48 3.17 -6.29 -10.35
CA HIS A 48 1.86 -5.67 -10.53
C HIS A 48 1.77 -4.29 -9.85
N ILE A 49 2.27 -4.15 -8.62
CA ILE A 49 2.33 -2.89 -7.88
C ILE A 49 3.16 -1.85 -8.66
N LEU A 50 4.37 -2.22 -9.09
CA LEU A 50 5.27 -1.32 -9.81
C LEU A 50 4.74 -0.91 -11.19
N GLN A 51 3.96 -1.77 -11.83
CA GLN A 51 3.34 -1.52 -13.14
C GLN A 51 1.94 -0.91 -13.04
N SER A 52 1.42 -0.67 -11.83
CA SER A 52 0.03 -0.24 -11.59
C SER A 52 -1.00 -1.16 -12.25
N SER A 53 -0.70 -2.47 -12.30
CA SER A 53 -1.56 -3.49 -12.92
C SER A 53 -2.46 -4.12 -11.87
N PHE A 54 -3.66 -3.60 -11.72
CA PHE A 54 -4.66 -4.06 -10.75
C PHE A 54 -5.88 -4.67 -11.44
N LYS A 55 -6.70 -5.41 -10.70
CA LYS A 55 -8.04 -5.80 -11.19
C LYS A 55 -8.84 -4.53 -11.52
N GLY A 56 -9.20 -4.36 -12.79
CA GLY A 56 -9.86 -3.15 -13.28
C GLY A 56 -11.25 -2.86 -12.69
N ASP A 57 -11.84 -3.85 -12.01
CA ASP A 57 -13.13 -3.76 -11.35
C ASP A 57 -13.05 -3.79 -9.82
N ALA A 58 -11.85 -3.72 -9.25
CA ALA A 58 -11.63 -3.64 -7.81
C ALA A 58 -12.15 -2.31 -7.26
N GLN A 59 -12.95 -2.39 -6.19
CA GLN A 59 -13.43 -1.24 -5.42
C GLN A 59 -12.47 -0.87 -4.29
N LEU A 60 -11.64 -1.84 -3.85
CA LEU A 60 -10.61 -1.65 -2.83
C LEU A 60 -9.36 -2.42 -3.25
N ILE A 61 -8.19 -1.79 -3.12
CA ILE A 61 -6.88 -2.43 -3.34
C ILE A 61 -6.15 -2.47 -2.01
N LEU A 62 -5.69 -3.66 -1.63
CA LEU A 62 -4.95 -3.92 -0.40
C LEU A 62 -3.48 -4.14 -0.75
N PHE A 63 -2.63 -3.23 -0.29
CA PHE A 63 -1.18 -3.39 -0.38
C PHE A 63 -0.63 -3.89 0.95
N ASP A 64 -0.22 -5.15 0.99
CA ASP A 64 0.38 -5.76 2.17
C ASP A 64 1.91 -5.66 2.13
N GLU A 65 2.52 -5.49 3.30
CA GLU A 65 3.98 -5.35 3.46
C GLU A 65 4.63 -4.26 2.56
N ILE A 66 3.83 -3.31 2.06
CA ILE A 66 4.25 -2.28 1.09
C ILE A 66 5.28 -1.28 1.64
N HIS A 67 5.43 -1.21 2.97
CA HIS A 67 6.47 -0.43 3.62
C HIS A 67 7.89 -0.89 3.27
N LYS A 68 8.06 -2.05 2.64
CA LYS A 68 9.33 -2.52 2.08
C LYS A 68 9.70 -1.82 0.77
N TYR A 69 8.77 -1.05 0.19
CA TYR A 69 9.07 -0.14 -0.90
C TYR A 69 9.61 1.19 -0.34
N GLU A 70 10.85 1.56 -0.70
CA GLU A 70 11.57 2.69 -0.10
C GLU A 70 10.80 4.01 -0.11
N ALA A 71 10.10 4.32 -1.20
CA ALA A 71 9.32 5.55 -1.30
C ALA A 71 8.16 5.58 -0.30
N VAL A 72 7.49 4.44 -0.08
CA VAL A 72 6.40 4.31 0.90
C VAL A 72 6.96 4.32 2.32
N ALA A 73 8.10 3.66 2.56
CA ALA A 73 8.80 3.73 3.84
C ALA A 73 9.13 5.17 4.23
N ALA A 74 9.59 5.96 3.26
CA ALA A 74 9.92 7.35 3.46
C ALA A 74 8.69 8.23 3.68
N LEU A 75 7.62 8.01 2.91
CA LEU A 75 6.32 8.68 3.13
C LEU A 75 5.82 8.47 4.56
N MET A 76 5.90 7.22 5.07
CA MET A 76 5.51 6.89 6.44
C MET A 76 6.41 7.54 7.49
N LYS A 77 7.72 7.63 7.22
CA LYS A 77 8.70 8.19 8.16
C LYS A 77 8.60 9.72 8.26
N PHE A 78 8.34 10.40 7.15
CA PHE A 78 8.41 11.86 7.07
C PHE A 78 7.04 12.54 6.98
N GLY A 79 5.93 11.77 6.94
CA GLY A 79 4.58 12.31 6.94
C GLY A 79 4.17 13.04 5.65
N GLY A 80 4.96 12.91 4.58
CA GLY A 80 4.76 13.56 3.29
C GLY A 80 5.74 13.01 2.26
N PHE A 81 5.50 13.26 0.97
CA PHE A 81 6.46 12.86 -0.07
C PHE A 81 7.75 13.65 0.17
N PRO A 82 8.85 13.00 0.57
CA PRO A 82 10.07 13.72 0.91
C PRO A 82 10.64 14.35 -0.37
N GLU A 83 10.61 15.67 -0.47
CA GLU A 83 11.37 16.41 -1.49
C GLU A 83 12.85 15.99 -1.57
N PRO A 84 13.54 15.58 -0.47
CA PRO A 84 14.90 15.05 -0.54
C PRO A 84 15.10 13.81 -1.43
N PHE A 85 14.05 13.00 -1.71
CA PHE A 85 14.18 11.83 -2.58
C PHE A 85 14.49 12.20 -4.04
N PHE A 86 14.13 13.42 -4.47
CA PHE A 86 14.49 13.90 -5.80
C PHE A 86 15.91 14.46 -5.90
N TYR A 87 16.56 14.80 -4.77
CA TYR A 87 17.88 15.42 -4.80
C TYR A 87 18.99 14.39 -5.05
N SER A 88 18.93 13.21 -4.43
CA SER A 88 19.97 12.17 -4.61
C SER A 88 19.90 11.41 -5.93
N ARG A 89 18.76 11.37 -6.65
CA ARG A 89 18.66 10.71 -7.97
C ARG A 89 19.05 11.58 -9.16
N ARG A 90 19.17 12.91 -8.99
CA ARG A 90 19.60 13.81 -10.09
C ARG A 90 21.11 14.04 -10.16
N ASN A 91 21.86 13.67 -9.12
CA ASN A 91 23.31 13.92 -9.02
C ASN A 91 24.17 12.65 -9.17
N GLY A 92 23.61 11.57 -9.73
CA GLY A 92 24.34 10.34 -10.03
C GLY A 92 24.44 10.11 -11.54
N THR A 93 25.28 10.89 -12.21
CA THR A 93 25.96 10.51 -13.46
C THR A 93 27.37 10.04 -13.12
#